data_AF-A0A0M6WY47-F1
#
_entry.id   AF-A0A0M6WY47-F1
#
_cell.length_a   1.000
_cell.length_b   1.000
_cell.length_c   1.000
_cell.angle_alpha   90.00
_cell.angle_beta   90.00
_cell.angle_gamma   90.00
#
_symmetry.space_group_name_H-M   'P 1'
#
loop_
_entity.id
_entity.type
_entity.pdbx_description
1 polymer ?
#
loop_
_entity_poly.entity_id
_entity_poly.type
_entity_poly.pdbx_seq_one_letter_code
_entity_poly.pdbx_strand_id
1 'polypeptide(L)'
;MEYLGEDYKRIVKALIHSDKERKKRIRRGTATAFDIKVDNAIKAAMKELKLDGFTASTRKALIDKLYESIQYNTPWEMLGDTMVCRSLFYRYRSRLMYLVAVHMDMIDVSQSHDNT
;
A
#
# COMPACT_ATOMS: atom_id res chain seq x y z
N MET A 1 -6.85 -12.57 -10.40
CA MET A 1 -6.46 -11.18 -10.05
C MET A 1 -6.99 -10.96 -8.65
N GLU A 2 -6.13 -10.85 -7.65
CA GLU A 2 -6.56 -10.73 -6.25
C GLU A 2 -7.38 -9.45 -6.06
N TYR A 3 -8.63 -9.61 -5.65
CA TYR A 3 -9.59 -8.52 -5.49
C TYR A 3 -9.72 -8.19 -4.01
N LEU A 4 -9.32 -6.96 -3.65
CA LEU A 4 -9.59 -6.41 -2.33
C LEU A 4 -11.01 -5.81 -2.32
N GLY A 5 -11.87 -6.27 -1.42
CA GLY A 5 -13.21 -5.68 -1.23
C GLY A 5 -13.14 -4.17 -0.91
N GLU A 6 -14.17 -3.42 -1.28
CA GLU A 6 -14.20 -1.96 -1.10
C GLU A 6 -14.06 -1.53 0.37
N ASP A 7 -14.61 -2.30 1.32
CA ASP A 7 -14.49 -1.99 2.74
C ASP A 7 -13.04 -2.15 3.25
N TYR A 8 -12.36 -3.21 2.83
CA TYR A 8 -10.93 -3.37 3.11
C TYR A 8 -10.09 -2.25 2.48
N LYS A 9 -10.43 -1.82 1.26
CA LYS A 9 -9.77 -0.68 0.62
C LYS A 9 -9.95 0.61 1.43
N ARG A 10 -11.14 0.86 1.98
CA ARG A 10 -11.41 2.03 2.83
C ARG A 10 -10.56 2.01 4.10
N ILE A 11 -10.47 0.86 4.77
CA ILE A 11 -9.66 0.72 5.98
C ILE A 11 -8.18 0.96 5.65
N VAL A 12 -7.63 0.31 4.62
CA VAL A 12 -6.22 0.49 4.21
C VAL A 12 -5.92 1.95 3.85
N LYS A 13 -6.82 2.63 3.14
CA LYS A 13 -6.68 4.07 2.87
C LYS A 13 -6.60 4.88 4.16
N ALA A 14 -7.45 4.61 5.14
CA ALA A 14 -7.41 5.30 6.44
C ALA A 14 -6.09 5.04 7.20
N LEU A 15 -5.57 3.80 7.14
CA LEU A 15 -4.27 3.45 7.72
C LEU A 15 -3.13 4.25 7.09
N ILE A 16 -3.09 4.35 5.77
CA ILE A 16 -2.02 5.05 5.04
C ILE A 16 -2.17 6.57 5.16
N HIS A 17 -3.39 7.10 5.13
CA HIS A 17 -3.65 8.53 5.32
C HIS A 17 -3.13 9.04 6.67
N SER A 18 -3.33 8.25 7.73
CA SER A 18 -2.87 8.57 9.10
C SER A 18 -1.37 8.30 9.34
N ASP A 19 -0.64 7.79 8.35
CA ASP A 19 0.76 7.36 8.51
C ASP A 19 1.72 8.50 8.89
N LYS A 20 1.47 9.72 8.39
CA LYS A 20 2.31 10.88 8.74
C LYS A 20 2.33 11.14 10.25
N GLU A 21 1.15 11.09 10.88
CA GLU A 21 1.04 11.28 12.33
C GLU A 21 1.54 10.05 13.10
N ARG A 22 1.36 8.86 12.54
CA ARG A 22 1.91 7.61 13.08
C ARG A 22 3.44 7.64 13.14
N LYS A 23 4.11 8.02 12.06
CA LYS A 23 5.56 8.19 12.01
C LYS A 23 6.06 9.22 13.02
N LYS A 24 5.30 10.29 13.29
CA LYS A 24 5.63 11.23 14.37
C LYS A 24 5.56 10.57 15.75
N ARG A 25 4.52 9.78 16.04
CA ARG A 25 4.41 9.02 17.30
C ARG A 25 5.56 8.03 17.47
N ILE A 26 5.93 7.30 16.42
CA ILE A 26 7.07 6.36 16.44
C ILE A 26 8.37 7.10 16.77
N ARG A 27 8.65 8.22 16.09
CA ARG A 27 9.85 9.04 16.35
C ARG A 27 9.90 9.61 17.77
N ARG A 28 8.75 9.90 18.37
CA ARG A 28 8.63 10.43 19.74
C ARG A 28 8.63 9.33 20.82
N GLY A 29 8.62 8.06 20.43
CA GLY A 29 8.51 6.94 21.37
C GLY A 29 7.13 6.75 22.00
N THR A 30 6.09 7.39 21.46
CA THR A 30 4.70 7.31 21.96
C THR A 30 3.78 6.48 21.06
N ALA A 31 4.36 5.67 20.18
CA ALA A 31 3.62 4.79 19.29
C ALA A 31 3.00 3.62 20.05
N THR A 32 1.76 3.28 19.68
CA THR A 32 1.10 2.06 20.16
C THR A 32 1.66 0.82 19.45
N ALA A 33 1.40 -0.37 19.99
CA ALA A 33 1.72 -1.62 19.30
C ALA A 33 1.03 -1.70 17.92
N PHE A 34 -0.19 -1.16 17.81
CA PHE A 34 -0.91 -1.03 16.55
C PHE A 34 -0.18 -0.14 15.56
N ASP A 35 0.31 1.02 15.99
CA ASP A 35 1.10 1.92 15.13
C ASP A 35 2.36 1.22 14.59
N ILE A 36 3.05 0.46 15.43
CA ILE A 36 4.23 -0.31 15.00
C ILE A 36 3.84 -1.39 13.98
N LYS A 37 2.75 -2.12 14.24
CA LYS A 37 2.22 -3.15 13.31
C LYS A 37 1.92 -2.55 11.93
N VAL A 38 1.23 -1.41 11.89
CA VAL A 38 0.83 -0.77 10.63
C VAL A 38 2.05 -0.23 9.86
N ASP A 39 3.01 0.40 10.54
CA ASP A 39 4.25 0.87 9.89
C ASP A 39 5.06 -0.30 9.31
N ASN A 40 5.15 -1.41 10.03
CA ASN A 40 5.78 -2.64 9.55
C ASN A 40 5.04 -3.24 8.35
N ALA A 41 3.70 -3.30 8.40
CA ALA A 41 2.88 -3.81 7.31
C ALA A 41 3.05 -3.00 6.02
N ILE A 42 3.07 -1.67 6.12
CA ILE A 42 3.31 -0.78 4.97
C ILE A 42 4.70 -1.02 4.38
N LYS A 43 5.75 -1.10 5.21
CA LYS A 43 7.12 -1.36 4.75
C LYS A 43 7.25 -2.73 4.09
N ALA A 44 6.65 -3.77 4.68
CA ALA A 44 6.65 -5.12 4.12
C ALA A 44 5.94 -5.15 2.76
N ALA A 45 4.76 -4.53 2.67
CA ALA A 45 4.00 -4.44 1.42
C ALA A 45 4.77 -3.71 0.30
N MET A 46 5.45 -2.59 0.60
CA MET A 46 6.30 -1.89 -0.36
C MET A 46 7.48 -2.75 -0.82
N LYS A 47 8.10 -3.50 0.09
CA LYS A 47 9.22 -4.40 -0.22
C LYS A 47 8.78 -5.55 -1.11
N GLU A 48 7.62 -6.14 -0.82
CA GLU A 48 7.09 -7.33 -1.51
C GLU A 48 6.45 -7.02 -2.86
N LEU A 49 5.93 -5.81 -3.07
CA LEU A 49 5.26 -5.42 -4.31
C LEU A 49 6.12 -5.75 -5.53
N LYS A 50 5.75 -6.75 -6.34
CA LYS A 50 6.52 -7.12 -7.53
C LYS A 50 6.33 -6.08 -8.63
N LEU A 51 7.44 -5.53 -9.12
CA LEU A 51 7.49 -4.54 -10.20
C LEU A 51 8.59 -4.98 -11.17
N ASP A 52 8.31 -6.02 -11.95
CA ASP A 52 9.27 -6.62 -12.86
C ASP A 52 9.61 -5.66 -14.01
N GLY A 53 10.86 -5.68 -14.46
CA GLY A 53 11.35 -4.83 -15.56
C GLY A 53 11.71 -3.39 -15.17
N PHE A 54 11.61 -3.01 -13.90
CA PHE A 54 12.05 -1.70 -13.42
C PHE A 54 13.42 -1.78 -12.74
N THR A 55 14.26 -0.75 -12.96
CA THR A 55 15.48 -0.55 -12.18
C THR A 55 15.13 -0.23 -10.72
N ALA A 56 16.09 -0.39 -9.80
CA ALA A 56 15.86 -0.12 -8.37
C ALA A 56 15.41 1.34 -8.10
N SER A 57 15.95 2.31 -8.83
CA SER A 57 15.58 3.73 -8.70
C SER A 57 14.15 4.00 -9.19
N THR A 58 13.80 3.49 -10.37
CA THR A 58 12.44 3.64 -10.93
C THR A 58 11.41 2.89 -10.09
N ARG A 59 11.76 1.71 -9.57
CA ARG A 59 10.93 0.95 -8.64
C ARG A 59 10.60 1.78 -7.41
N LYS A 60 11.60 2.42 -6.79
CA LYS A 60 11.39 3.27 -5.62
C LYS A 60 10.49 4.47 -5.95
N ALA A 61 10.77 5.19 -7.03
CA ALA A 61 9.97 6.34 -7.45
C ALA A 61 8.49 5.95 -7.72
N LEU A 62 8.25 4.82 -8.38
CA LEU A 62 6.90 4.31 -8.63
C LEU A 62 6.19 3.96 -7.31
N ILE A 63 6.86 3.27 -6.38
CA ILE A 63 6.29 2.96 -5.06
C ILE A 63 5.93 4.24 -4.30
N ASP A 64 6.81 5.24 -4.31
CA ASP A 64 6.57 6.53 -3.66
C ASP A 64 5.33 7.23 -4.25
N LYS A 65 5.15 7.18 -5.57
CA LYS A 65 3.94 7.71 -6.25
C LYS A 65 2.67 6.94 -5.94
N LEU A 66 2.74 5.61 -5.88
CA LEU A 66 1.62 4.77 -5.46
C LEU A 66 1.21 5.10 -4.03
N TYR A 67 2.19 5.28 -3.15
CA TYR A 67 1.98 5.64 -1.76
C TYR A 67 1.35 7.02 -1.63
N GLU A 68 1.89 8.03 -2.32
CA GLU A 68 1.34 9.39 -2.39
C GLU A 68 -0.12 9.40 -2.86
N SER A 69 -0.41 8.63 -3.92
CA SER A 69 -1.77 8.46 -4.46
C SER A 69 -2.75 7.90 -3.43
N ILE A 70 -2.32 6.97 -2.58
CA ILE A 70 -3.17 6.40 -1.54
C ILE A 70 -3.31 7.36 -0.37
N GLN A 71 -2.21 7.98 0.06
CA GLN A 71 -2.15 8.86 1.21
C GLN A 71 -3.03 10.11 1.05
N TYR A 72 -2.97 10.75 -0.12
CA TYR A 72 -3.69 12.00 -0.39
C TYR A 72 -4.90 11.80 -1.31
N ASN A 73 -5.21 10.55 -1.66
CA ASN A 73 -6.21 10.20 -2.66
C ASN A 73 -5.97 10.89 -4.03
N THR A 74 -4.73 11.26 -4.34
CA THR A 74 -4.35 11.93 -5.58
C THR A 74 -4.52 10.98 -6.76
N PRO A 75 -5.28 11.36 -7.80
CA PRO A 75 -5.42 10.54 -9.00
C PRO A 75 -4.12 10.53 -9.82
N TRP A 76 -3.94 9.48 -10.64
CA TRP A 76 -2.76 9.30 -11.49
C TRP A 76 -2.45 10.53 -12.36
N GLU A 77 -3.50 11.17 -12.87
CA GLU A 77 -3.49 12.34 -13.74
C GLU A 77 -2.83 13.57 -13.09
N MET A 78 -2.78 13.63 -11.75
CA MET A 78 -2.25 14.76 -10.99
C MET A 78 -0.86 14.50 -10.39
N LEU A 79 -0.32 13.28 -10.48
CA LEU A 79 0.92 12.91 -9.78
C LEU A 79 2.19 13.30 -10.55
N GLY A 80 2.11 13.43 -11.88
CA GLY A 80 3.27 13.61 -12.77
C GLY A 80 4.25 12.43 -12.71
N ASP A 81 5.03 12.21 -13.77
CA ASP A 81 6.17 11.27 -13.78
C ASP A 81 5.90 9.90 -13.14
N THR A 82 4.74 9.31 -13.42
CA THR A 82 4.25 8.09 -12.78
C THR A 82 4.94 6.82 -13.31
N MET A 83 5.84 6.95 -14.29
CA MET A 83 6.66 5.90 -14.91
C MET A 83 5.88 4.78 -15.64
N VAL A 84 4.56 4.71 -15.45
CA VAL A 84 3.69 3.68 -16.03
C VAL A 84 2.38 4.27 -16.49
N CYS A 85 1.73 3.58 -17.43
CA CYS A 85 0.40 3.96 -17.88
C CYS A 85 -0.65 3.84 -16.77
N ARG A 86 -1.75 4.57 -16.93
CA ARG A 86 -2.85 4.67 -15.96
C ARG A 86 -3.37 3.32 -15.48
N SER A 87 -3.60 2.37 -16.39
CA SER A 87 -4.15 1.05 -16.05
C SER A 87 -3.21 0.24 -15.18
N LEU A 88 -1.91 0.24 -15.51
CA LEU A 88 -0.89 -0.46 -14.74
C LEU A 88 -0.68 0.19 -13.37
N PHE A 89 -0.75 1.52 -13.29
CA PHE A 89 -0.69 2.24 -12.02
C PHE A 89 -1.78 1.80 -11.05
N TYR A 90 -3.04 1.80 -11.47
CA TYR A 90 -4.15 1.38 -10.59
C TYR A 90 -4.11 -0.11 -10.25
N ARG A 91 -3.53 -0.95 -11.12
CA ARG A 91 -3.25 -2.35 -10.80
C ARG A 91 -2.23 -2.46 -9.66
N TYR A 92 -1.12 -1.74 -9.73
CA TYR A 92 -0.12 -1.73 -8.65
C TYR A 92 -0.63 -1.06 -7.38
N ARG A 93 -1.43 0.01 -7.49
CA ARG A 93 -2.06 0.67 -6.34
C ARG A 93 -2.97 -0.30 -5.60
N SER A 94 -3.79 -1.05 -6.34
CA SER A 94 -4.67 -2.08 -5.77
C SER A 94 -3.87 -3.21 -5.14
N ARG A 95 -2.79 -3.67 -5.79
CA ARG A 95 -1.91 -4.70 -5.24
C ARG A 95 -1.20 -4.26 -3.96
N LEU A 96 -0.72 -3.02 -3.90
CA LEU A 96 -0.10 -2.47 -2.71
C LEU A 96 -1.10 -2.45 -1.54
N MET A 97 -2.34 -2.01 -1.79
CA MET A 97 -3.39 -2.01 -0.77
C MET A 97 -3.74 -3.42 -0.28
N TYR A 98 -3.79 -4.39 -1.20
CA TYR A 98 -3.99 -5.80 -0.85
C TYR A 98 -2.86 -6.32 0.05
N LEU A 99 -1.60 -6.07 -0.31
CA LEU A 99 -0.45 -6.51 0.48
C LEU A 99 -0.47 -5.90 1.89
N VAL A 100 -0.84 -4.62 2.02
CA VAL A 100 -1.01 -3.98 3.33
C VAL A 100 -2.09 -4.68 4.15
N ALA A 101 -3.22 -5.05 3.53
CA ALA A 101 -4.28 -5.77 4.21
C ALA A 101 -3.85 -7.18 4.67
N VAL A 102 -3.07 -7.89 3.85
CA VAL A 102 -2.48 -9.19 4.21
C VAL A 102 -1.52 -9.04 5.40
N HIS A 103 -0.58 -8.09 5.35
CA HIS A 103 0.36 -7.85 6.46
C HIS A 103 -0.30 -7.28 7.72
N MET A 104 -1.54 -6.81 7.63
CA MET A 104 -2.37 -6.40 8.75
C MET A 104 -3.22 -7.55 9.32
N ASP A 105 -3.13 -8.75 8.74
CA ASP A 105 -3.94 -9.94 9.03
C ASP A 105 -5.44 -9.69 8.84
N MET A 106 -5.81 -8.80 7.90
CA MET A 106 -7.20 -8.49 7.59
C MET A 106 -7.83 -9.48 6.62
N ILE A 107 -7.00 -10.17 5.85
CA ILE A 107 -7.39 -11.14 4.84
C ILE A 107 -6.66 -12.43 5.17
N ASP A 108 -7.43 -13.49 5.33
CA ASP A 108 -6.87 -14.81 5.48
C ASP A 108 -6.55 -15.36 4.07
N VAL A 109 -5.26 -15.42 3.73
CA VAL A 109 -4.79 -15.93 2.42
C VAL A 109 -5.28 -17.37 2.19
N SER A 110 -5.57 -18.09 3.28
CA SER A 110 -6.19 -19.42 3.34
C SER A 110 -7.56 -19.50 2.64
N GLN A 111 -8.37 -18.44 2.69
CA GLN A 111 -9.75 -18.45 2.18
C GLN A 111 -9.85 -18.19 0.67
N SER A 112 -8.70 -18.00 -0.01
CA SER A 112 -8.66 -17.74 -1.47
C SER A 112 -8.57 -19.02 -2.31
N HIS A 113 -8.47 -20.20 -1.68
CA HIS A 113 -8.32 -21.50 -2.35
C HIS A 113 -9.55 -22.42 -2.26
N ASP A 114 -10.62 -22.04 -1.57
CA ASP A 114 -11.81 -22.89 -1.38
C ASP A 114 -13.03 -22.46 -2.23
N ASN A 115 -12.80 -21.93 -3.43
CA ASN A 115 -13.85 -21.78 -4.45
C ASN A 115 -13.22 -21.79 -5.84
N THR A 116 -12.79 -22.96 -6.33
CA THR A 116 -13.05 -23.52 -7.68
C THR A 116 -12.36 -24.88 -7.79
#